data_AF-A0A6B3GQR9-F1
#
_entry.id   AF-A0A6B3GQR9-F1
#
_cell.length_a   1.000
_cell.length_b   1.000
_cell.length_c   1.000
_cell.angle_alpha   90.00
_cell.angle_beta   90.00
_cell.angle_gamma   90.00
#
_symmetry.space_group_name_H-M   'P 1'
#
loop_
_entity.id
_entity.type
_entity.pdbx_description
1 polymer ?
#
loop_
_entity_poly.entity_id
_entity_poly.type
_entity_poly.pdbx_seq_one_letter_code
_entity_poly.pdbx_strand_id
1 'polypeptide(L)'
;ALHANPGPDAEMDDGDVRVSGRAVEITDPEVIARFIEEATPPEPFHLFRAELTEVVRIGLDGDFLVIQSWRPGQDLRTVRRK
;
A
#
# COMPACT_ATOMS: atom_id res chain seq x y z
N ALA A 1 -9.33 -6.98 12.78
CA ALA A 1 -10.14 -6.93 11.57
C ALA A 1 -9.28 -7.42 10.41
N LEU A 2 -9.73 -8.43 9.66
CA LEU A 2 -9.10 -8.82 8.39
C LEU A 2 -9.72 -7.90 7.33
N HIS A 3 -8.94 -6.94 6.86
CA HIS A 3 -9.35 -6.07 5.75
C HIS A 3 -9.02 -6.84 4.48
N ALA A 4 -9.95 -7.67 4.00
CA ALA A 4 -9.81 -8.37 2.74
C ALA A 4 -10.49 -7.54 1.65
N ASN A 5 -9.75 -7.15 0.61
CA ASN A 5 -10.34 -6.70 -0.64
C ASN A 5 -10.52 -7.94 -1.53
N PRO A 6 -11.76 -8.40 -1.78
CA PRO A 6 -12.00 -9.66 -2.49
C PRO A 6 -11.56 -9.65 -3.97
N GLY A 7 -11.08 -8.53 -4.50
CA GLY A 7 -10.80 -8.39 -5.93
C GLY A 7 -12.07 -8.49 -6.79
N PRO A 8 -11.95 -8.35 -8.11
CA PRO A 8 -13.08 -8.45 -9.03
C PRO A 8 -13.67 -9.87 -9.14
N ASP A 9 -12.88 -10.89 -8.82
CA ASP A 9 -13.24 -12.31 -9.03
C ASP A 9 -13.53 -13.08 -7.72
N ALA A 10 -13.57 -12.39 -6.57
CA ALA A 10 -13.74 -12.99 -5.23
C ALA A 10 -12.68 -14.03 -4.80
N GLU A 11 -11.70 -14.30 -5.67
CA GLU A 11 -10.53 -15.14 -5.39
C GLU A 11 -9.50 -14.34 -4.58
N MET A 12 -9.01 -14.94 -3.50
CA MET A 12 -8.03 -14.32 -2.59
C MET A 12 -6.57 -14.66 -2.96
N ASP A 13 -6.33 -15.18 -4.17
CA ASP A 13 -5.04 -15.75 -4.58
C ASP A 13 -3.88 -14.74 -4.52
N ASP A 14 -4.13 -13.46 -4.83
CA ASP A 14 -3.07 -12.44 -4.84
C ASP A 14 -2.76 -11.84 -3.46
N GLY A 15 -3.65 -12.05 -2.48
CA GLY A 15 -3.56 -11.49 -1.14
C GLY A 15 -3.78 -9.98 -1.06
N ASP A 16 -3.53 -9.41 0.13
CA ASP A 16 -3.71 -7.99 0.43
C ASP A 16 -2.40 -7.33 0.88
N VAL A 17 -2.24 -6.05 0.58
CA VAL A 17 -1.16 -5.20 1.11
C VAL A 17 -1.74 -4.04 1.91
N ARG A 18 -1.30 -3.91 3.17
CA ARG A 18 -1.52 -2.74 4.00
C ARG A 18 -0.25 -1.89 4.02
N VAL A 19 -0.41 -0.63 3.63
CA VAL A 19 0.62 0.40 3.78
C VAL A 19 0.22 1.30 4.95
N SER A 20 1.15 1.60 5.86
CA SER A 20 0.89 2.42 7.03
C SER A 20 1.94 3.50 7.18
N GLY A 21 1.52 4.69 7.62
CA GLY A 21 2.39 5.85 7.67
C GLY A 21 1.62 7.14 7.87
N ARG A 22 2.26 8.26 7.54
CA ARG A 22 1.66 9.59 7.59
C ARG A 22 1.38 10.09 6.18
N ALA A 23 0.17 10.57 5.93
CA ALA A 23 -0.13 11.33 4.73
C ALA A 23 0.18 12.81 4.99
N VAL A 24 1.00 13.42 4.14
CA VAL A 24 1.37 14.83 4.22
C VAL A 24 0.85 15.53 2.98
N GLU A 25 -0.02 16.53 3.18
CA GLU A 25 -0.53 17.33 2.07
C GLU A 25 0.62 18.08 1.39
N ILE A 26 0.60 18.06 0.06
CA ILE A 26 1.52 18.81 -0.78
C ILE A 26 0.76 20.02 -1.31
N THR A 27 1.25 21.20 -0.94
CA THR A 27 0.70 22.50 -1.39
C THR A 27 1.66 23.26 -2.30
N ASP A 28 2.86 22.71 -2.55
CA ASP A 28 3.85 23.29 -3.45
C ASP A 28 3.35 23.24 -4.90
N PRO A 29 3.14 24.40 -5.56
CA PRO A 29 2.58 24.45 -6.90
C PRO A 29 3.47 23.79 -7.96
N GLU A 30 4.80 23.78 -7.80
CA GLU A 30 5.70 23.14 -8.77
C GLU A 30 5.56 21.62 -8.73
N VAL A 31 5.41 21.06 -7.52
CA VAL A 31 5.20 19.62 -7.33
C VAL A 31 3.82 19.19 -7.87
N ILE A 32 2.79 20.00 -7.62
CA ILE A 32 1.43 19.74 -8.12
C ILE A 32 1.44 19.80 -9.66
N ALA A 33 2.06 20.81 -10.28
CA ALA A 33 2.13 20.94 -11.73
C ALA A 33 2.81 19.73 -12.38
N ARG A 34 3.93 19.26 -11.82
CA ARG A 34 4.62 18.04 -12.29
C ARG A 34 3.73 16.79 -12.17
N PHE A 35 2.98 16.66 -11.07
CA PHE A 35 2.05 15.55 -10.90
C PHE A 35 0.91 15.59 -11.93
N ILE A 36 0.40 16.78 -12.25
CA ILE A 36 -0.64 16.95 -13.29
C ILE A 36 -0.11 16.50 -14.65
N GLU A 37 1.10 16.93 -15.01
CA GLU A 37 1.74 16.54 -16.28
C GLU A 37 1.90 15.02 -16.40
N GLU A 38 2.33 14.35 -15.33
CA GLU A 38 2.60 12.91 -15.35
C GLU A 38 1.33 12.06 -15.26
N ALA A 39 0.41 12.40 -14.36
CA ALA A 39 -0.74 11.55 -14.02
C ALA A 39 -2.06 11.99 -14.67
N THR A 40 -2.13 13.22 -15.19
CA THR A 40 -3.35 13.83 -15.77
C THR A 40 -4.62 13.58 -14.93
N PRO A 41 -4.61 13.89 -13.62
CA PRO A 41 -5.74 13.62 -12.74
C PRO A 41 -6.92 14.56 -13.04
N PRO A 42 -8.17 14.18 -12.72
CA PRO A 42 -9.29 15.12 -12.71
C PRO A 42 -9.06 16.24 -11.69
N GLU A 43 -9.35 17.49 -12.09
CA GLU A 43 -9.19 18.68 -11.25
C GLU A 43 -10.55 19.25 -10.77
N PRO A 44 -10.65 19.82 -9.56
CA PRO A 44 -9.56 20.02 -8.58
C PRO A 44 -9.30 18.78 -7.70
N PHE A 45 -8.09 18.67 -7.16
CA PHE A 45 -7.71 17.59 -6.26
C PHE A 45 -6.78 18.07 -5.13
N HIS A 46 -6.65 17.24 -4.09
CA HIS A 46 -5.61 17.38 -3.07
C HIS A 46 -4.51 16.34 -3.33
N LEU A 47 -3.25 16.77 -3.25
CA LEU A 47 -2.10 15.88 -3.40
C LEU A 47 -1.50 15.55 -2.04
N PHE A 48 -1.20 14.29 -1.79
CA PHE A 48 -0.55 13.84 -0.55
C PHE A 48 0.67 12.97 -0.85
N ARG A 49 1.76 13.20 -0.11
CA ARG A 49 2.88 12.27 -0.02
C ARG A 49 2.66 11.31 1.15
N ALA A 50 2.75 10.02 0.89
CA ALA A 50 2.76 9.00 1.95
C ALA A 50 4.20 8.82 2.50
N GLU A 51 4.37 9.04 3.79
CA GLU A 51 5.60 8.74 4.53
C GLU A 51 5.43 7.38 5.22
N LEU A 52 5.95 6.32 4.59
CA LEU A 52 5.73 4.95 5.02
C LEU A 52 6.48 4.64 6.33
N THR A 53 5.79 3.92 7.21
CA THR A 53 6.32 3.41 8.49
C THR A 53 6.28 1.88 8.55
N GLU A 54 5.34 1.27 7.83
CA GLU A 54 5.21 -0.19 7.74
C GLU A 54 4.51 -0.59 6.43
N VAL A 55 4.95 -1.70 5.86
CA VAL A 55 4.22 -2.42 4.81
C VAL A 55 3.98 -3.84 5.28
N VAL A 56 2.74 -4.29 5.23
CA VAL A 56 2.36 -5.67 5.51
C VAL A 56 1.69 -6.27 4.29
N ARG A 57 2.23 -7.38 3.78
CA ARG A 57 1.58 -8.23 2.79
C ARG A 57 1.03 -9.47 3.49
N ILE A 58 -0.21 -9.82 3.19
CA ILE A 58 -0.87 -11.04 3.64
C ILE A 58 -1.32 -11.79 2.40
N GLY A 59 -0.97 -13.05 2.25
CA GLY A 59 -1.42 -13.88 1.15
C GLY A 59 -1.27 -15.36 1.45
N LEU A 60 -1.60 -16.20 0.47
CA LEU A 60 -1.45 -17.64 0.56
C LEU A 60 -0.19 -18.13 -0.19
N ASP A 61 0.41 -19.21 0.30
CA ASP A 61 1.50 -19.96 -0.32
C ASP A 61 1.18 -21.45 -0.12
N GLY A 62 0.42 -22.01 -1.06
CA GLY A 62 -0.27 -23.29 -0.86
C GLY A 62 -1.24 -23.22 0.33
N ASP A 63 -1.15 -24.18 1.25
CA ASP A 63 -1.98 -24.24 2.46
C ASP A 63 -1.54 -23.29 3.58
N PHE A 64 -0.53 -22.45 3.34
CA PHE A 64 0.01 -21.55 4.37
C PHE A 64 -0.48 -20.12 4.19
N LEU A 65 -0.97 -19.52 5.28
CA LEU A 65 -1.08 -18.08 5.40
C LEU A 65 0.31 -17.49 5.62
N VAL A 66 0.75 -16.66 4.67
CA VAL A 66 2.04 -15.96 4.72
C VAL A 66 1.81 -14.49 5.03
N ILE A 67 2.44 -14.02 6.09
CA ILE A 67 2.43 -12.62 6.51
C ILE A 67 3.86 -12.10 6.41
N GLN A 68 4.07 -11.11 5.55
CA GLN A 68 5.36 -10.44 5.38
C GLN A 68 5.22 -9.00 5.89
N SER A 69 6.10 -8.58 6.79
CA SER A 69 6.11 -7.24 7.35
C SER A 69 7.48 -6.60 7.17
N TRP A 70 7.50 -5.39 6.62
CA TRP A 70 8.68 -4.58 6.43
C TRP A 70 8.52 -3.21 7.08
N ARG A 71 9.63 -2.66 7.58
CA ARG A 71 9.73 -1.29 8.11
C ARG A 71 11.02 -0.65 7.60
N PRO A 72 11.06 0.67 7.38
CA PRO A 72 12.29 1.37 7.02
C PRO A 72 13.44 1.05 7.98
N GLY A 73 14.61 0.70 7.42
CA GLY A 73 15.80 0.35 8.19
C GLY A 73 15.77 -1.03 8.86
N GLN A 74 14.75 -1.85 8.61
CA GLN A 74 14.68 -3.23 9.11
C GLN A 74 14.59 -4.22 7.95
N ASP A 75 15.11 -5.43 8.18
CA ASP A 75 14.95 -6.55 7.25
C ASP A 75 13.50 -7.00 7.17
N LEU A 76 13.16 -7.66 6.07
CA LEU A 76 11.84 -8.26 5.87
C LEU A 76 11.62 -9.38 6.89
N ARG A 77 10.53 -9.30 7.65
CA ARG A 77 10.09 -10.38 8.55
C ARG A 77 8.98 -11.18 7.88
N THR A 78 9.08 -12.51 7.92
CA THR A 78 8.04 -13.42 7.40
C THR A 78 7.54 -14.36 8.49
N VAL A 79 6.22 -14.52 8.56
CA VAL A 79 5.54 -15.48 9.42
C VAL A 79 4.66 -16.36 8.54
N ARG A 80 4.79 -17.68 8.69
CA ARG A 80 3.94 -18.68 8.03
C ARG A 80 3.06 -19.37 9.06
N ARG A 81 1.77 -19.55 8.76
CA ARG A 81 0.78 -20.25 9.59
C ARG A 81 0.05 -21.25 8.72
N LYS A 82 -0.18 -22.45 9.26
CA LYS A 82 -1.05 -23.47 8.65
C LYS A 82 -2.45 -23.35 9.24
#